data_AF-A0A0J6SNJ3-F1
#
_entry.id   AF-A0A0J6SNJ3-F1
#
_cell.length_a   1.000
_cell.length_b   1.000
_cell.length_c   1.000
_cell.angle_alpha   90.00
_cell.angle_beta   90.00
_cell.angle_gamma   90.00
#
_symmetry.space_group_name_H-M   'P 1'
#
loop_
_entity.id
_entity.type
_entity.pdbx_description
1 polymer ?
#
loop_
_entity_poly.entity_id
_entity_poly.type
_entity_poly.pdbx_seq_one_letter_code
_entity_poly.pdbx_strand_id
1 'polypeptide(L)'
;MRALMDGLGRASHVDRQGLLMRGARAAQLGLLGTLLLIGGATAQGQTQTLAALPDASAAIERGGSAKPVSAWTDFCNRYPAECAVNTSEPTTLTMTPALWRTLTAVNRRVNGRIRPMIDQDHWGVVDRWDFPDDGQGDCEDYQLLKRRMLVERGLARRALRMTVVIDEIGEGHAVLMVRTDRGDYILDNKTNAILPWQRTGYTYVKREGQDGLAWVSLNGVASPITTANR
;
A
#
# COMPACT_ATOMS: atom_id res chain seq x y z
N MET A 1 40.25 51.27 -33.17
CA MET A 1 40.73 51.22 -31.77
C MET A 1 40.84 49.74 -31.40
N ARG A 2 41.96 49.13 -30.98
CA ARG A 2 43.15 49.59 -30.23
C ARG A 2 42.79 50.28 -28.89
N ALA A 3 43.26 49.86 -27.72
CA ALA A 3 44.26 48.80 -27.43
C ALA A 3 44.12 48.16 -26.04
N LEU A 4 44.97 47.15 -25.82
CA LEU A 4 45.30 46.45 -24.57
C LEU A 4 45.63 47.39 -23.38
N MET A 5 45.51 46.85 -22.16
CA MET A 5 46.41 47.15 -21.03
C MET A 5 46.61 45.91 -20.14
N ASP A 6 47.82 45.77 -19.60
CA ASP A 6 48.28 44.67 -18.74
C ASP A 6 48.10 44.95 -17.24
N GLY A 7 48.37 43.97 -16.35
CA GLY A 7 48.35 44.18 -14.90
C GLY A 7 48.76 42.98 -14.04
N LEU A 8 50.07 42.73 -13.92
CA LEU A 8 50.62 41.74 -12.96
C LEU A 8 50.80 42.34 -11.56
N GLY A 9 50.56 41.56 -10.51
CA GLY A 9 50.83 41.97 -9.11
C GLY A 9 50.89 40.79 -8.14
N ARG A 10 52.09 40.42 -7.67
CA ARG A 10 52.32 39.26 -6.78
C ARG A 10 53.42 39.56 -5.74
N ALA A 11 53.02 39.86 -4.51
CA ALA A 11 53.85 39.93 -3.31
C ALA A 11 52.94 40.16 -2.08
N SER A 12 53.27 39.84 -0.83
CA SER A 12 54.23 38.87 -0.25
C SER A 12 54.05 38.91 1.28
N HIS A 13 54.15 37.78 2.00
CA HIS A 13 54.36 37.86 3.45
C HIS A 13 55.32 36.81 4.01
N VAL A 14 56.23 37.35 4.82
CA VAL A 14 57.36 36.84 5.61
C VAL A 14 57.41 37.86 6.80
N ASP A 15 57.89 37.66 8.03
CA ASP A 15 58.81 36.74 8.74
C ASP A 15 58.30 36.67 10.22
N ARG A 16 58.74 35.86 11.21
CA ARG A 16 59.59 34.65 11.35
C ARG A 16 59.35 34.07 12.78
N GLN A 17 60.03 32.96 13.11
CA GLN A 17 60.37 32.52 14.49
C GLN A 17 59.20 32.03 15.40
N GLY A 18 59.41 31.09 16.33
CA GLY A 18 60.61 30.26 16.50
C GLY A 18 60.57 29.24 17.66
N LEU A 19 61.63 28.43 17.70
CA LEU A 19 62.27 27.81 18.87
C LEU A 19 61.56 26.71 19.69
N LEU A 20 61.86 25.45 19.30
CA LEU A 20 62.31 24.33 20.14
C LEU A 20 62.21 24.46 21.69
N MET A 21 61.55 23.49 22.34
CA MET A 21 62.22 22.58 23.30
C MET A 21 61.32 21.39 23.73
N ARG A 22 61.91 20.41 24.43
CA ARG A 22 61.30 19.13 24.83
C ARG A 22 60.50 19.22 26.13
N GLY A 23 59.49 18.36 26.28
CA GLY A 23 58.85 18.09 27.58
C GLY A 23 58.01 16.80 27.55
N ALA A 24 58.56 15.69 28.06
CA ALA A 24 57.82 14.42 28.18
C ALA A 24 57.37 14.18 29.63
N ARG A 25 56.06 14.01 29.83
CA ARG A 25 55.47 13.38 31.03
C ARG A 25 54.28 12.54 30.61
N ALA A 26 54.24 11.29 31.06
CA ALA A 26 53.06 10.44 30.94
C ALA A 26 52.06 10.78 32.06
N ALA A 27 50.77 10.69 31.75
CA ALA A 27 49.67 10.69 32.71
C ALA A 27 48.70 9.56 32.34
N GLN A 28 48.02 8.99 33.32
CA GLN A 28 47.36 7.69 33.21
C GLN A 28 45.87 7.77 32.83
N LEU A 29 45.40 6.67 32.23
CA LEU A 29 44.02 6.15 32.12
C LEU A 29 42.84 7.13 32.29
N GLY A 30 42.08 7.31 31.22
CA GLY A 30 40.72 7.88 31.24
C GLY A 30 39.86 7.24 30.14
N LEU A 31 39.48 5.97 30.29
CA LEU A 31 38.80 5.20 29.24
C LEU A 31 37.29 5.51 29.14
N LEU A 32 36.95 6.70 28.64
CA LEU A 32 35.57 7.04 28.26
C LEU A 32 35.32 6.68 26.80
N GLY A 33 35.10 5.39 26.56
CA GLY A 33 34.68 4.88 25.25
C GLY A 33 33.24 5.26 24.95
N THR A 34 33.03 6.39 24.25
CA THR A 34 31.71 6.81 23.77
C THR A 34 31.21 5.82 22.72
N LEU A 35 30.43 4.81 23.15
CA LEU A 35 29.69 3.95 22.23
C LEU A 35 28.63 4.79 21.52
N LEU A 36 28.98 5.28 20.33
CA LEU A 36 28.02 5.82 19.40
C LEU A 36 27.19 4.64 18.87
N LEU A 37 26.11 4.29 19.60
CA LEU A 37 25.13 3.32 19.16
C LEU A 37 24.42 3.87 17.92
N ILE A 38 25.00 3.59 16.75
CA ILE A 38 24.35 3.71 15.46
C ILE A 38 23.24 2.65 15.44
N GLY A 39 22.10 2.99 16.04
CA GLY A 39 20.87 2.22 16.01
C GLY A 39 20.33 2.23 14.59
N GLY A 40 20.96 1.43 13.72
CA GLY A 40 20.52 1.23 12.35
C GLY A 40 19.09 0.74 12.37
N ALA A 41 18.15 1.59 11.95
CA ALA A 41 16.74 1.25 11.88
C ALA A 41 16.58 0.10 10.89
N THR A 42 16.47 -1.12 11.41
CA THR A 42 16.20 -2.32 10.63
C THR A 42 14.76 -2.24 10.15
N ALA A 43 14.56 -1.61 8.99
CA ALA A 43 13.32 -1.66 8.26
C ALA A 43 13.01 -3.15 7.99
N GLN A 44 12.12 -3.73 8.79
CA GLN A 44 11.75 -5.14 8.75
C GLN A 44 10.87 -5.42 7.52
N GLY A 45 11.48 -5.35 6.34
CA GLY A 45 10.88 -5.73 5.08
C GLY A 45 10.52 -7.22 5.12
N GLN A 46 9.28 -7.52 5.48
CA GLN A 46 8.74 -8.89 5.57
C GLN A 46 8.74 -9.50 4.17
N THR A 47 9.86 -10.14 3.83
CA THR A 47 10.08 -10.80 2.55
C THR A 47 9.26 -12.08 2.53
N GLN A 48 7.98 -11.96 2.14
CA GLN A 48 7.05 -13.08 2.07
C GLN A 48 7.61 -14.16 1.13
N THR A 49 7.98 -15.30 1.71
CA THR A 49 8.58 -16.43 1.00
C THR A 49 7.51 -17.15 0.18
N LEU A 50 7.64 -17.13 -1.15
CA LEU A 50 6.68 -17.66 -2.14
C LEU A 50 6.37 -19.18 -2.02
N ALA A 51 7.06 -19.89 -1.10
CA ALA A 51 6.90 -21.31 -0.84
C ALA A 51 6.04 -21.63 0.39
N ALA A 52 5.92 -20.70 1.35
CA ALA A 52 5.09 -20.89 2.54
C ALA A 52 3.63 -20.45 2.26
N LEU A 53 2.67 -21.26 2.70
CA LEU A 53 1.28 -20.81 2.80
C LEU A 53 1.13 -19.88 3.99
N PRO A 54 0.21 -18.89 3.95
CA PRO A 54 -0.11 -18.09 5.12
C PRO A 54 -0.77 -18.94 6.22
N ASP A 55 -0.55 -18.53 7.46
CA ASP A 55 -1.30 -19.05 8.62
C ASP A 55 -2.80 -18.81 8.43
N ALA A 56 -3.61 -19.80 8.82
CA ALA A 56 -5.05 -19.69 8.72
C ALA A 56 -5.58 -18.69 9.76
N SER A 57 -6.52 -17.82 9.36
CA SER A 57 -7.25 -16.94 10.26
C SER A 57 -8.75 -17.18 10.19
N ALA A 58 -9.50 -16.64 11.15
CA ALA A 58 -10.95 -16.63 11.05
C ALA A 58 -11.39 -15.77 9.85
N ALA A 59 -12.41 -16.21 9.12
CA ALA A 59 -13.14 -15.36 8.19
C ALA A 59 -13.78 -14.17 8.95
N ILE A 60 -13.98 -13.03 8.29
CA ILE A 60 -14.75 -11.93 8.88
C ILE A 60 -16.24 -12.27 8.87
N GLU A 61 -16.92 -11.92 9.94
CA GLU A 61 -18.37 -12.11 10.06
C GLU A 61 -19.15 -11.16 9.14
N ARG A 62 -20.43 -11.46 8.93
CA ARG A 62 -21.35 -10.61 8.16
C ARG A 62 -22.41 -10.05 9.09
N GLY A 63 -22.45 -8.73 9.21
CA GLY A 63 -23.60 -8.02 9.77
C GLY A 63 -24.77 -7.95 8.79
N GLY A 64 -25.71 -7.05 9.08
CA GLY A 64 -26.86 -6.80 8.20
C GLY A 64 -26.50 -6.15 6.85
N SER A 65 -27.51 -5.97 6.01
CA SER A 65 -27.39 -5.30 4.71
C SER A 65 -26.84 -3.88 4.84
N ALA A 66 -25.95 -3.49 3.93
CA ALA A 66 -25.38 -2.16 3.82
C ALA A 66 -25.66 -1.57 2.43
N LYS A 67 -25.54 -0.24 2.31
CA LYS A 67 -25.49 0.45 1.02
C LYS A 67 -24.03 0.53 0.53
N PRO A 68 -23.76 0.41 -0.79
CA PRO A 68 -22.45 0.71 -1.37
C PRO A 68 -22.05 2.18 -1.13
N VAL A 69 -20.84 2.57 -1.55
CA VAL A 69 -20.53 4.00 -1.82
C VAL A 69 -21.19 4.43 -3.13
N SER A 70 -21.34 5.74 -3.37
CA SER A 70 -21.95 6.27 -4.59
C SER A 70 -21.15 5.88 -5.84
N ALA A 71 -19.84 6.11 -5.84
CA ALA A 71 -19.01 5.84 -7.00
C ALA A 71 -18.93 4.36 -7.39
N TRP A 72 -19.04 3.41 -6.45
CA TRP A 72 -19.25 1.99 -6.77
C TRP A 72 -20.52 1.79 -7.60
N THR A 73 -21.60 2.49 -7.25
CA THR A 73 -22.88 2.41 -7.99
C THR A 73 -22.71 2.98 -9.40
N ASP A 74 -22.04 4.12 -9.53
CA ASP A 74 -21.78 4.76 -10.82
C ASP A 74 -20.74 4.02 -11.67
N PHE A 75 -19.81 3.32 -11.04
CA PHE A 75 -18.92 2.34 -11.65
C PHE A 75 -19.72 1.13 -12.17
N CYS A 76 -20.62 0.55 -11.38
CA CYS A 76 -21.48 -0.55 -11.82
C CYS A 76 -22.44 -0.14 -12.96
N ASN A 77 -22.88 1.12 -13.01
CA ASN A 77 -23.70 1.63 -14.10
C ASN A 77 -22.90 1.68 -15.42
N ARG A 78 -21.59 1.95 -15.36
CA ARG A 78 -20.67 1.99 -16.53
C ARG A 78 -20.10 0.62 -16.90
N TYR A 79 -19.86 -0.24 -15.91
CA TYR A 79 -19.29 -1.58 -16.05
C TYR A 79 -20.14 -2.66 -15.37
N PRO A 80 -21.40 -2.92 -15.80
CA PRO A 80 -22.29 -3.88 -15.11
C PRO A 80 -21.68 -5.29 -14.96
N ALA A 81 -20.89 -5.71 -15.95
CA ALA A 81 -20.20 -7.00 -15.95
C ALA A 81 -19.15 -7.15 -14.84
N GLU A 82 -18.63 -6.06 -14.27
CA GLU A 82 -17.64 -6.07 -13.17
C GLU A 82 -18.30 -6.14 -11.78
N CYS A 83 -19.60 -5.84 -11.69
CA CYS A 83 -20.39 -5.93 -10.45
C CYS A 83 -21.32 -7.15 -10.41
N ALA A 84 -21.50 -7.85 -11.54
CA ALA A 84 -22.32 -9.05 -11.63
C ALA A 84 -21.83 -10.16 -10.67
N VAL A 85 -22.75 -10.67 -9.84
CA VAL A 85 -22.53 -11.80 -8.93
C VAL A 85 -23.10 -13.07 -9.55
N ASN A 86 -22.23 -13.96 -10.01
CA ASN A 86 -22.62 -15.31 -10.42
C ASN A 86 -22.74 -16.21 -9.17
N THR A 87 -23.93 -16.76 -8.92
CA THR A 87 -24.18 -17.62 -7.76
C THR A 87 -23.79 -19.10 -7.97
N SER A 88 -23.33 -19.49 -9.16
CA SER A 88 -22.69 -20.80 -9.38
C SER A 88 -21.18 -20.82 -9.06
N GLU A 89 -20.56 -19.64 -8.92
CA GLU A 89 -19.18 -19.53 -8.43
C GLU A 89 -19.06 -19.87 -6.94
N PRO A 90 -17.90 -20.40 -6.48
CA PRO A 90 -17.65 -20.60 -5.06
C PRO A 90 -17.49 -19.28 -4.31
N THR A 91 -17.94 -19.22 -3.06
CA THR A 91 -17.84 -18.06 -2.16
C THR A 91 -16.47 -17.89 -1.51
N THR A 92 -15.62 -18.92 -1.59
CA THR A 92 -14.24 -18.99 -1.08
C THR A 92 -13.34 -19.72 -2.07
N LEU A 93 -12.04 -19.43 -2.05
CA LEU A 93 -11.02 -20.16 -2.81
C LEU A 93 -10.23 -21.12 -1.91
N THR A 94 -9.81 -22.26 -2.44
CA THR A 94 -8.87 -23.16 -1.74
C THR A 94 -7.46 -22.57 -1.77
N MET A 95 -6.87 -22.33 -0.59
CA MET A 95 -5.57 -21.69 -0.45
C MET A 95 -4.41 -22.64 -0.79
N THR A 96 -4.09 -22.71 -2.08
CA THR A 96 -2.94 -23.47 -2.61
C THR A 96 -1.70 -22.58 -2.80
N PRO A 97 -0.49 -23.15 -2.88
CA PRO A 97 0.71 -22.38 -3.20
C PRO A 97 0.66 -21.71 -4.59
N ALA A 98 -0.12 -22.26 -5.52
CA ALA A 98 -0.37 -21.64 -6.82
C ALA A 98 -1.29 -20.41 -6.72
N LEU A 99 -2.34 -20.47 -5.90
CA LEU A 99 -3.17 -19.31 -5.58
C LEU A 99 -2.33 -18.22 -4.89
N TRP A 100 -1.57 -18.57 -3.85
CA TRP A 100 -0.76 -17.60 -3.11
C TRP A 100 0.28 -16.88 -3.99
N ARG A 101 0.97 -17.59 -4.88
CA ARG A 101 1.85 -16.98 -5.89
C ARG A 101 1.09 -16.09 -6.88
N THR A 102 -0.13 -16.45 -7.25
CA THR A 102 -0.97 -15.64 -8.16
C THR A 102 -1.41 -14.33 -7.51
N LEU A 103 -1.89 -14.39 -6.26
CA LEU A 103 -2.30 -13.22 -5.48
C LEU A 103 -1.13 -12.26 -5.25
N THR A 104 0.01 -12.77 -4.75
CA THR A 104 1.21 -11.96 -4.48
C THR A 104 1.80 -11.34 -5.75
N ALA A 105 1.82 -12.07 -6.88
CA ALA A 105 2.30 -11.55 -8.16
C ALA A 105 1.39 -10.44 -8.72
N VAL A 106 0.06 -10.58 -8.64
CA VAL A 106 -0.87 -9.54 -9.10
C VAL A 106 -0.83 -8.32 -8.18
N ASN A 107 -0.81 -8.49 -6.85
CA ASN A 107 -0.72 -7.37 -5.91
C ASN A 107 0.53 -6.52 -6.18
N ARG A 108 1.71 -7.16 -6.25
CA ARG A 108 2.98 -6.48 -6.54
C ARG A 108 3.00 -5.84 -7.93
N ARG A 109 2.44 -6.50 -8.95
CA ARG A 109 2.44 -5.97 -10.32
C ARG A 109 1.56 -4.73 -10.48
N VAL A 110 0.42 -4.65 -9.80
CA VAL A 110 -0.43 -3.43 -9.83
C VAL A 110 0.22 -2.33 -9.00
N ASN A 111 0.66 -2.65 -7.78
CA ASN A 111 1.30 -1.69 -6.87
C ASN A 111 2.57 -1.04 -7.46
N GLY A 112 3.31 -1.75 -8.31
CA GLY A 112 4.49 -1.24 -9.01
C GLY A 112 4.23 -0.69 -10.42
N ARG A 113 2.98 -0.65 -10.90
CA ARG A 113 2.63 -0.10 -12.23
C ARG A 113 1.88 1.22 -12.15
N ILE A 114 0.95 1.36 -11.21
CA ILE A 114 0.10 2.55 -11.09
C ILE A 114 0.81 3.61 -10.24
N ARG A 115 0.67 4.88 -10.62
CA ARG A 115 1.13 6.05 -9.87
C ARG A 115 0.01 6.54 -8.95
N PRO A 116 0.24 6.67 -7.63
CA PRO A 116 -0.78 7.21 -6.73
C PRO A 116 -1.18 8.63 -7.15
N MET A 117 -2.48 8.87 -7.26
CA MET A 117 -3.09 10.17 -7.51
C MET A 117 -4.55 10.10 -7.04
N ILE A 118 -4.98 11.03 -6.19
CA ILE A 118 -6.37 11.10 -5.74
C ILE A 118 -7.31 11.55 -6.85
N ASP A 119 -8.56 11.07 -6.85
CA ASP A 119 -9.58 11.44 -7.85
C ASP A 119 -9.76 12.96 -8.06
N GLN A 120 -9.53 13.76 -7.01
CA GLN A 120 -9.65 15.22 -7.10
C GLN A 120 -8.56 15.86 -7.97
N ASP A 121 -7.37 15.26 -8.03
CA ASP A 121 -6.26 15.66 -8.90
C ASP A 121 -6.32 14.96 -10.27
N HIS A 122 -6.86 13.73 -10.34
CA HIS A 122 -6.94 12.92 -11.56
C HIS A 122 -8.11 13.32 -12.46
N TRP A 123 -9.31 13.45 -11.88
CA TRP A 123 -10.57 13.63 -12.60
C TRP A 123 -11.31 14.92 -12.23
N GLY A 124 -10.86 15.63 -11.20
CA GLY A 124 -11.52 16.86 -10.72
C GLY A 124 -12.76 16.62 -9.85
N VAL A 125 -12.98 15.41 -9.36
CA VAL A 125 -14.13 15.01 -8.51
C VAL A 125 -13.66 14.29 -7.25
N VAL A 126 -14.50 14.18 -6.23
CA VAL A 126 -14.07 13.72 -4.89
C VAL A 126 -13.85 12.20 -4.81
N ASP A 127 -14.62 11.40 -5.55
CA ASP A 127 -14.59 9.92 -5.51
C ASP A 127 -15.23 9.38 -6.81
N ARG A 128 -14.49 8.57 -7.58
CA ARG A 128 -14.81 8.12 -8.94
C ARG A 128 -14.04 6.84 -9.34
N TRP A 129 -14.36 5.74 -8.65
CA TRP A 129 -13.93 4.38 -8.97
C TRP A 129 -13.91 4.09 -10.49
N ASP A 130 -12.78 3.66 -11.04
CA ASP A 130 -12.61 3.38 -12.46
C ASP A 130 -11.55 2.29 -12.74
N PHE A 131 -11.03 2.23 -13.96
CA PHE A 131 -9.82 1.47 -14.27
C PHE A 131 -8.63 2.42 -14.54
N PRO A 132 -7.48 2.23 -13.87
CA PRO A 132 -6.30 3.09 -14.00
C PRO A 132 -5.51 2.74 -15.28
N ASP A 133 -6.19 2.77 -16.43
CA ASP A 133 -5.66 2.35 -17.73
C ASP A 133 -4.63 3.36 -18.30
N ASP A 134 -4.66 4.61 -17.84
CA ASP A 134 -3.61 5.63 -18.07
C ASP A 134 -2.39 5.46 -17.15
N GLY A 135 -2.47 4.59 -16.14
CA GLY A 135 -1.43 4.33 -15.15
C GLY A 135 -1.50 5.19 -13.89
N GLN A 136 -2.63 5.88 -13.62
CA GLN A 136 -2.83 6.75 -12.45
C GLN A 136 -4.12 6.36 -11.70
N GLY A 137 -4.23 6.71 -10.42
CA GLY A 137 -5.43 6.50 -9.60
C GLY A 137 -5.10 6.26 -8.12
N ASP A 138 -6.12 5.96 -7.30
CA ASP A 138 -5.99 5.70 -5.85
C ASP A 138 -6.50 4.31 -5.43
N CYS A 139 -7.01 4.12 -4.20
CA CYS A 139 -7.17 2.79 -3.63
C CYS A 139 -8.25 1.92 -4.33
N GLU A 140 -9.34 2.50 -4.80
CA GLU A 140 -10.39 1.79 -5.54
C GLU A 140 -9.84 1.24 -6.86
N ASP A 141 -9.14 2.07 -7.62
CA ASP A 141 -8.61 1.76 -8.95
C ASP A 141 -7.56 0.64 -8.93
N TYR A 142 -6.62 0.67 -7.98
CA TYR A 142 -5.66 -0.41 -7.79
C TYR A 142 -6.38 -1.73 -7.45
N GLN A 143 -7.41 -1.68 -6.61
CA GLN A 143 -8.15 -2.86 -6.18
C GLN A 143 -9.06 -3.41 -7.29
N LEU A 144 -9.69 -2.54 -8.10
CA LEU A 144 -10.46 -2.91 -9.29
C LEU A 144 -9.58 -3.57 -10.34
N LEU A 145 -8.41 -3.00 -10.65
CA LEU A 145 -7.46 -3.61 -11.57
C LEU A 145 -6.92 -4.95 -11.08
N LYS A 146 -6.59 -5.08 -9.78
CA LYS A 146 -6.22 -6.38 -9.18
C LYS A 146 -7.36 -7.39 -9.31
N ARG A 147 -8.60 -6.99 -9.03
CA ARG A 147 -9.78 -7.87 -9.12
C ARG A 147 -10.01 -8.35 -10.55
N ARG A 148 -9.97 -7.45 -11.54
CA ARG A 148 -10.00 -7.80 -12.98
C ARG A 148 -8.89 -8.80 -13.33
N MET A 149 -7.64 -8.48 -13.01
CA MET A 149 -6.49 -9.34 -13.29
C MET A 149 -6.58 -10.72 -12.63
N LEU A 150 -7.25 -10.85 -11.48
CA LEU A 150 -7.47 -12.14 -10.84
C LEU A 150 -8.60 -12.95 -11.50
N VAL A 151 -9.69 -12.28 -11.91
CA VAL A 151 -10.78 -12.92 -12.67
C VAL A 151 -10.31 -13.40 -14.04
N GLU A 152 -9.49 -12.62 -14.75
CA GLU A 152 -8.79 -13.03 -15.98
C GLU A 152 -7.94 -14.31 -15.83
N ARG A 153 -7.54 -14.64 -14.59
CA ARG A 153 -6.74 -15.83 -14.24
C ARG A 153 -7.60 -16.98 -13.73
N GLY A 154 -8.92 -16.91 -13.91
CA GLY A 154 -9.88 -17.96 -13.56
C GLY A 154 -10.24 -18.02 -12.08
N LEU A 155 -9.90 -17.01 -11.27
CA LEU A 155 -10.37 -16.94 -9.89
C LEU A 155 -11.82 -16.44 -9.87
N ALA A 156 -12.66 -17.14 -9.12
CA ALA A 156 -14.07 -16.79 -8.93
C ALA A 156 -14.22 -15.35 -8.39
N ARG A 157 -14.89 -14.46 -9.15
CA ARG A 157 -15.18 -13.09 -8.71
C ARG A 157 -15.99 -13.09 -7.42
N ARG A 158 -16.88 -14.07 -7.20
CA ARG A 158 -17.68 -14.21 -5.96
C ARG A 158 -16.84 -14.32 -4.68
N ALA A 159 -15.59 -14.79 -4.77
CA ALA A 159 -14.63 -14.84 -3.67
C ALA A 159 -13.68 -13.62 -3.59
N LEU A 160 -13.72 -12.72 -4.59
CA LEU A 160 -12.93 -11.49 -4.69
C LEU A 160 -13.85 -10.29 -4.46
N ARG A 161 -13.84 -9.70 -3.26
CA ARG A 161 -14.84 -8.73 -2.80
C ARG A 161 -14.22 -7.36 -2.52
N MET A 162 -14.65 -6.34 -3.24
CA MET A 162 -14.33 -4.94 -2.92
C MET A 162 -14.87 -4.61 -1.52
N THR A 163 -14.01 -4.04 -0.68
CA THR A 163 -14.25 -3.85 0.75
C THR A 163 -13.86 -2.44 1.13
N VAL A 164 -14.75 -1.74 1.86
CA VAL A 164 -14.51 -0.40 2.41
C VAL A 164 -14.11 -0.57 3.87
N VAL A 165 -13.01 0.06 4.24
CA VAL A 165 -12.50 0.11 5.61
C VAL A 165 -12.30 1.57 6.04
N ILE A 166 -11.99 1.74 7.32
CA ILE A 166 -11.33 2.94 7.83
C ILE A 166 -9.89 2.54 8.18
N ASP A 167 -8.92 3.33 7.75
CA ASP A 167 -7.49 3.01 7.83
C ASP A 167 -6.81 3.41 9.16
N GLU A 168 -5.47 3.33 9.23
CA GLU A 168 -4.72 3.65 10.45
C GLU A 168 -4.71 5.14 10.83
N ILE A 169 -5.03 6.05 9.90
CA ILE A 169 -5.14 7.51 10.16
C ILE A 169 -6.59 7.98 10.31
N GLY A 170 -7.56 7.08 10.14
CA GLY A 170 -8.98 7.36 10.32
C GLY A 170 -9.71 7.79 9.05
N GLU A 171 -9.09 7.64 7.88
CA GLU A 171 -9.71 7.97 6.59
C GLU A 171 -10.37 6.73 5.97
N GLY A 172 -11.30 6.96 5.02
CA GLY A 172 -11.83 5.88 4.19
C GLY A 172 -10.71 5.24 3.36
N HIS A 173 -10.82 3.95 3.07
CA HIS A 173 -9.87 3.22 2.22
C HIS A 173 -10.54 2.03 1.53
N ALA A 174 -10.20 1.77 0.27
CA ALA A 174 -10.70 0.65 -0.52
C ALA A 174 -9.67 -0.49 -0.59
N VAL A 175 -10.07 -1.69 -0.16
CA VAL A 175 -9.22 -2.91 -0.17
C VAL A 175 -9.89 -4.08 -0.88
N LEU A 176 -9.09 -5.00 -1.43
CA LEU A 176 -9.59 -6.20 -2.10
C LEU A 176 -9.49 -7.39 -1.16
N MET A 177 -10.64 -7.80 -0.63
CA MET A 177 -10.76 -8.99 0.21
C MET A 177 -10.86 -10.24 -0.64
N VAL A 178 -9.99 -11.20 -0.37
CA VAL A 178 -9.94 -12.52 -1.02
C VAL A 178 -10.37 -13.56 0.01
N ARG A 179 -11.55 -14.14 -0.22
CA ARG A 179 -12.17 -15.12 0.68
C ARG A 179 -11.59 -16.51 0.43
N THR A 180 -11.10 -17.18 1.47
CA THR A 180 -10.49 -18.51 1.34
C THR A 180 -10.88 -19.48 2.44
N ASP A 181 -10.59 -20.77 2.23
CA ASP A 181 -10.68 -21.82 3.25
C ASP A 181 -9.68 -21.66 4.42
N ARG A 182 -8.72 -20.73 4.32
CA ARG A 182 -7.80 -20.33 5.39
C ARG A 182 -8.09 -18.93 5.95
N GLY A 183 -9.28 -18.39 5.71
CA GLY A 183 -9.71 -17.07 6.18
C GLY A 183 -9.79 -16.02 5.08
N ASP A 184 -10.03 -14.76 5.46
CA ASP A 184 -10.11 -13.62 4.54
C ASP A 184 -8.78 -12.85 4.51
N TYR A 185 -8.18 -12.75 3.32
CA TYR A 185 -6.90 -12.07 3.08
C TYR A 185 -7.10 -10.77 2.30
N ILE A 186 -6.18 -9.82 2.48
CA ILE A 186 -6.32 -8.45 1.97
C ILE A 186 -5.19 -8.13 0.98
N LEU A 187 -5.57 -7.69 -0.22
CA LEU A 187 -4.70 -7.06 -1.20
C LEU A 187 -4.93 -5.54 -1.16
N ASP A 188 -3.83 -4.79 -1.15
CA ASP A 188 -3.80 -3.38 -0.80
C ASP A 188 -2.74 -2.63 -1.63
N ASN A 189 -2.91 -1.34 -1.89
CA ASN A 189 -1.92 -0.47 -2.54
C ASN A 189 -0.91 0.15 -1.54
N LYS A 190 -1.30 0.33 -0.28
CA LYS A 190 -0.42 0.82 0.81
C LYS A 190 0.71 -0.16 1.13
N THR A 191 0.57 -1.46 0.79
CA THR A 191 1.61 -2.47 1.01
C THR A 191 1.63 -3.60 -0.02
N ASN A 192 2.83 -4.12 -0.30
CA ASN A 192 3.03 -5.31 -1.13
C ASN A 192 2.79 -6.63 -0.38
N ALA A 193 2.77 -6.61 0.96
CA ALA A 193 2.53 -7.80 1.78
C ALA A 193 1.04 -8.10 1.86
N ILE A 194 0.63 -9.32 1.48
CA ILE A 194 -0.75 -9.76 1.65
C ILE A 194 -0.92 -10.24 3.09
N LEU A 195 -1.93 -9.71 3.79
CA LEU A 195 -2.17 -9.96 5.22
C LEU A 195 -3.55 -10.59 5.44
N PRO A 196 -3.73 -11.45 6.47
CA PRO A 196 -5.07 -11.79 6.96
C PRO A 196 -5.71 -10.52 7.56
N TRP A 197 -7.02 -10.34 7.41
CA TRP A 197 -7.69 -9.07 7.74
C TRP A 197 -7.41 -8.56 9.16
N GLN A 198 -7.34 -9.44 10.16
CA GLN A 198 -7.03 -9.11 11.56
C GLN A 198 -5.65 -8.44 11.77
N ARG A 199 -4.72 -8.60 10.83
CA ARG A 199 -3.35 -8.07 10.90
C ARG A 199 -3.13 -6.77 10.13
N THR A 200 -4.16 -6.23 9.47
CA THR A 200 -4.07 -4.97 8.73
C THR A 200 -4.09 -3.72 9.62
N GLY A 201 -4.72 -3.79 10.79
CA GLY A 201 -4.99 -2.62 11.63
C GLY A 201 -6.26 -1.85 11.25
N TYR A 202 -6.91 -2.18 10.12
CA TYR A 202 -8.08 -1.46 9.61
C TYR A 202 -9.37 -1.78 10.37
N THR A 203 -10.27 -0.80 10.43
CA THR A 203 -11.64 -0.99 10.91
C THR A 203 -12.55 -1.34 9.74
N TYR A 204 -13.01 -2.59 9.68
CA TYR A 204 -13.82 -3.11 8.58
C TYR A 204 -15.28 -2.63 8.65
N VAL A 205 -15.70 -1.84 7.66
CA VAL A 205 -17.03 -1.22 7.62
C VAL A 205 -18.01 -2.12 6.87
N LYS A 206 -17.76 -2.36 5.57
CA LYS A 206 -18.70 -2.98 4.64
C LYS A 206 -17.99 -3.56 3.42
N ARG A 207 -18.61 -4.52 2.73
CA ARG A 207 -18.10 -5.07 1.46
C ARG A 207 -19.21 -5.46 0.50
N GLU A 208 -18.84 -5.72 -0.76
CA GLU A 208 -19.68 -6.48 -1.69
C GLU A 208 -20.24 -7.74 -0.99
N GLY A 209 -21.55 -7.94 -1.10
CA GLY A 209 -22.16 -9.22 -0.78
C GLY A 209 -21.65 -10.33 -1.70
N GLN A 210 -22.10 -11.55 -1.44
CA GLN A 210 -21.71 -12.74 -2.20
C GLN A 210 -22.92 -13.51 -2.76
N ASP A 211 -24.14 -13.08 -2.43
CA ASP A 211 -25.39 -13.80 -2.73
C ASP A 211 -26.37 -12.93 -3.55
N GLY A 212 -25.87 -11.80 -4.07
CA GLY A 212 -26.59 -10.78 -4.85
C GLY A 212 -25.81 -9.46 -4.88
N LEU A 213 -26.35 -8.43 -5.53
CA LEU A 213 -25.70 -7.11 -5.65
C LEU A 213 -25.68 -6.28 -4.36
N ALA A 214 -26.44 -6.70 -3.33
CA ALA A 214 -26.49 -6.02 -2.03
C ALA A 214 -25.13 -6.07 -1.32
N TRP A 215 -24.74 -4.98 -0.66
CA TRP A 215 -23.57 -4.94 0.21
C TRP A 215 -23.93 -5.42 1.62
N VAL A 216 -22.92 -5.83 2.39
CA VAL A 216 -23.07 -6.26 3.79
C VAL A 216 -22.16 -5.42 4.70
N SER A 217 -22.63 -5.10 5.90
CA SER A 217 -21.78 -4.58 6.96
C SER A 217 -20.88 -5.69 7.51
N LEU A 218 -19.74 -5.30 8.08
CA LEU A 218 -18.76 -6.21 8.67
C LEU A 218 -18.77 -6.09 10.20
N ASN A 219 -18.45 -4.90 10.74
CA ASN A 219 -18.40 -4.67 12.20
C ASN A 219 -19.50 -3.71 12.72
N GLY A 220 -20.53 -3.38 11.93
CA GLY A 220 -21.60 -2.44 12.34
C GLY A 220 -21.17 -0.97 12.46
N VAL A 221 -19.93 -0.64 12.11
CA VAL A 221 -19.35 0.71 12.13
C VAL A 221 -19.99 1.59 11.05
N ALA A 222 -20.10 2.89 11.33
CA ALA A 222 -20.58 3.88 10.36
C ALA A 222 -19.73 3.90 9.08
N SER A 223 -20.35 4.12 7.94
CA SER A 223 -19.66 4.18 6.65
C SER A 223 -18.98 5.53 6.45
N PRO A 224 -17.72 5.58 5.97
CA PRO A 224 -17.25 6.78 5.28
C PRO A 224 -18.12 7.02 4.03
N ILE A 225 -18.15 8.27 3.59
CA ILE A 225 -18.88 8.69 2.38
C ILE A 225 -18.08 8.29 1.14
N THR A 226 -16.75 8.41 1.23
CA THR A 226 -15.77 8.24 0.15
C THR A 226 -14.71 7.19 0.52
N THR A 227 -13.96 6.69 -0.47
CA THR A 227 -12.87 5.72 -0.22
C THR A 227 -11.45 6.26 -0.35
N ALA A 228 -11.22 7.40 -0.99
CA ALA A 228 -10.00 8.20 -0.83
C ALA A 228 -10.36 9.63 -0.40
N ASN A 229 -9.43 10.35 0.25
CA ASN A 229 -9.63 11.76 0.63
C ASN A 229 -8.35 12.62 0.59
N ARG A 230 -7.15 12.03 0.64
CA ARG A 230 -5.84 12.71 0.69
C ARG A 230 -4.72 11.85 0.10
#